data_AF-A0A920DRU3-F1
#
_entry.id   AF-A0A920DRU3-F1
#
_cell.length_a   1.000
_cell.length_b   1.000
_cell.length_c   1.000
_cell.angle_alpha   90.00
_cell.angle_beta   90.00
_cell.angle_gamma   90.00
#
_symmetry.space_group_name_H-M   'P 1'
#
loop_
_entity.id
_entity.type
_entity.pdbx_description
1 polymer ?
#
loop_
_entity_poly.entity_id
_entity_poly.type
_entity_poly.pdbx_seq_one_letter_code
_entity_poly.pdbx_strand_id
1 'polypeptide(L)'
;MKISIFWFRRDLRLEDNTALNQALSKKLQVLPVFIFDEEILHELPNNDPRVNFIYNSLNKIDQTLKKHNSSLLCLRGKPIKIGKTYLKNFK
;
A
#
# COMPACT_ATOMS: atom_id res chain seq x y z
N MET A 1 15.72 9.49 9.79
CA MET A 1 16.17 8.92 8.50
C MET A 1 15.10 9.31 7.47
N LYS A 2 15.38 9.26 6.17
CA LYS A 2 14.40 9.60 5.12
C LYS A 2 13.93 8.30 4.50
N ILE A 3 12.62 8.12 4.40
CA ILE A 3 12.00 6.96 3.74
C ILE A 3 11.19 7.43 2.52
N SER A 4 11.04 6.56 1.54
CA SER A 4 10.15 6.77 0.41
C SER A 4 8.87 5.97 0.62
N ILE A 5 7.72 6.64 0.67
CA ILE A 5 6.44 5.94 0.77
C ILE A 5 5.96 5.61 -0.64
N PHE A 6 5.69 4.34 -0.90
CA PHE A 6 5.07 3.89 -2.12
C PHE A 6 3.62 3.48 -1.85
N TRP A 7 2.67 4.30 -2.28
CA TRP A 7 1.25 4.08 -2.00
C TRP A 7 0.56 3.32 -3.14
N PHE A 8 0.31 2.04 -2.93
CA PHE A 8 -0.56 1.23 -3.77
C PHE A 8 -2.00 1.74 -3.68
N ARG A 9 -2.64 1.95 -4.84
CA ARG A 9 -4.06 2.39 -4.92
C ARG A 9 -4.87 1.52 -5.88
N ARG A 10 -4.61 1.64 -7.18
CA ARG A 10 -5.31 0.90 -8.24
C ARG A 10 -4.40 -0.14 -8.90
N ASP A 11 -3.17 0.25 -9.18
CA ASP A 11 -2.17 -0.65 -9.75
C ASP A 11 -1.52 -1.47 -8.63
N LEU A 12 -2.01 -2.70 -8.44
CA LEU A 12 -1.51 -3.65 -7.45
C LEU A 12 -0.50 -4.61 -8.09
N ARG A 13 0.62 -4.07 -8.58
CA ARG A 13 1.70 -4.84 -9.21
C ARG A 13 3.07 -4.36 -8.77
N LEU A 14 3.97 -5.32 -8.54
CA LEU A 14 5.39 -5.07 -8.26
C LEU A 14 6.22 -4.98 -9.55
N GLU A 15 5.83 -5.74 -10.56
CA GLU A 15 6.49 -5.78 -11.87
C GLU A 15 5.94 -4.67 -12.76
N ASP A 16 6.82 -4.11 -13.61
CA ASP A 16 6.49 -3.05 -14.56
C ASP A 16 5.75 -1.85 -13.95
N ASN A 17 6.14 -1.48 -12.73
CA ASN A 17 5.57 -0.35 -12.02
C ASN A 17 6.56 0.82 -12.00
N THR A 18 6.36 1.79 -12.91
CA THR A 18 7.26 2.94 -13.08
C THR A 18 7.45 3.71 -11.77
N ALA A 19 6.38 3.94 -11.01
CA ALA A 19 6.46 4.71 -9.77
C ALA A 19 7.21 3.94 -8.67
N LEU A 20 7.04 2.62 -8.60
CA LEU A 20 7.80 1.77 -7.67
C LEU A 20 9.28 1.74 -8.04
N ASN A 21 9.59 1.56 -9.33
CA ASN A 21 10.97 1.57 -9.82
C ASN A 21 11.65 2.91 -9.50
N GLN A 22 10.97 4.03 -9.74
CA GLN A 22 11.46 5.35 -9.38
C GLN A 22 11.68 5.50 -7.86
N ALA A 23 10.78 4.98 -7.02
CA ALA A 23 10.96 5.00 -5.56
C ALA A 23 12.20 4.20 -5.12
N LEU A 24 12.40 3.00 -5.68
CA LEU A 24 13.53 2.12 -5.38
C LEU A 24 14.87 2.71 -5.86
N SER A 25 14.88 3.43 -6.99
CA SER A 25 16.09 4.04 -7.57
C SER A 25 16.74 5.10 -6.67
N LYS A 26 15.98 5.71 -5.74
CA LYS A 26 16.43 6.83 -4.89
C LYS A 26 17.33 6.42 -3.73
N LYS A 27 17.68 5.14 -3.59
CA LYS A 27 18.51 4.58 -2.49
C LYS A 27 17.95 4.91 -1.09
N LEU A 28 16.65 5.13 -0.97
CA LEU A 28 15.94 5.28 0.31
C LEU A 28 15.24 3.95 0.63
N GLN A 29 15.02 3.67 1.91
CA GLN A 29 14.11 2.60 2.29
C GLN A 29 12.71 2.92 1.73
N VAL A 30 12.13 1.97 1.00
CA VAL A 30 10.79 2.11 0.45
C VAL A 30 9.81 1.43 1.40
N LEU A 31 8.80 2.16 1.85
CA LEU A 31 7.68 1.65 2.62
C LEU A 31 6.48 1.49 1.69
N PRO A 32 6.14 0.27 1.26
CA PRO A 32 4.96 0.02 0.47
C PRO A 32 3.73 0.08 1.38
N VAL A 33 2.70 0.83 0.96
CA VAL A 33 1.49 1.08 1.76
C VAL A 33 0.26 0.85 0.90
N PHE A 34 -0.78 0.26 1.48
CA PHE A 34 -2.13 0.28 0.96
C PHE A 34 -3.09 0.81 2.03
N ILE A 35 -4.09 1.59 1.61
CA ILE A 35 -5.10 2.14 2.52
C ILE A 35 -6.47 1.70 2.03
N PHE A 36 -7.17 0.91 2.84
CA PHE A 36 -8.59 0.65 2.69
C PHE A 36 -9.36 1.90 3.12
N ASP A 37 -9.79 2.67 2.12
CA ASP A 37 -10.54 3.90 2.33
C ASP A 37 -11.95 3.59 2.87
N GLU A 38 -12.26 4.12 4.05
CA GLU A 38 -13.56 3.92 4.68
C GLU A 38 -14.71 4.53 3.87
N GLU A 39 -14.48 5.64 3.16
CA GLU A 39 -15.54 6.26 2.36
C GLU A 39 -15.90 5.34 1.19
N ILE A 40 -14.90 4.74 0.55
CA ILE A 40 -15.12 3.73 -0.49
C ILE A 40 -15.78 2.49 0.10
N LEU A 41 -15.28 1.97 1.23
CA LEU A 41 -15.82 0.75 1.84
C LEU A 41 -17.27 0.91 2.30
N HIS A 42 -17.68 2.09 2.77
CA HIS A 42 -19.06 2.35 3.21
C HIS A 42 -20.07 2.35 2.06
N GLU A 43 -19.63 2.63 0.83
CA GLU A 43 -20.47 2.57 -0.36
C GLU A 43 -20.60 1.14 -0.93
N LEU A 44 -19.80 0.20 -0.43
CA LEU A 44 -19.78 -1.18 -0.91
C LEU A 44 -20.67 -2.09 -0.07
N PRO A 45 -21.29 -3.12 -0.68
CA PRO A 45 -21.91 -4.20 0.06
C PRO A 45 -20.90 -4.90 1.00
N ASN A 46 -21.36 -5.39 2.16
CA ASN A 46 -20.50 -6.05 3.15
C ASN A 46 -19.67 -7.22 2.59
N ASN A 47 -20.18 -7.94 1.59
CA ASN A 47 -19.52 -9.08 0.95
C ASN A 47 -19.13 -8.80 -0.50
N ASP A 48 -18.68 -7.57 -0.80
CA ASP A 48 -18.29 -7.21 -2.15
C ASP A 48 -17.07 -8.02 -2.63
N PRO A 49 -17.19 -8.77 -3.75
CA PRO A 49 -16.10 -9.62 -4.26
C PRO A 49 -14.86 -8.82 -4.67
N ARG A 50 -14.97 -7.52 -4.97
CA ARG A 50 -13.83 -6.64 -5.28
C ARG A 50 -12.92 -6.47 -4.08
N VAL A 51 -13.48 -6.41 -2.87
CA VAL A 51 -12.69 -6.28 -1.64
C VAL A 51 -11.86 -7.56 -1.41
N ASN A 52 -12.47 -8.73 -1.61
CA ASN A 52 -11.76 -10.01 -1.53
C ASN A 52 -10.66 -10.12 -2.59
N PHE A 53 -10.92 -9.66 -3.82
CA PHE A 53 -9.92 -9.63 -4.88
C PHE A 53 -8.73 -8.72 -4.54
N ILE A 54 -9.00 -7.53 -4.01
CA ILE A 54 -7.96 -6.59 -3.55
C ILE A 54 -7.15 -7.24 -2.43
N TYR A 55 -7.80 -7.78 -1.40
CA TYR A 55 -7.12 -8.45 -0.29
C TYR A 55 -6.20 -9.58 -0.77
N ASN A 56 -6.69 -10.45 -1.66
CA ASN A 56 -5.90 -11.55 -2.22
C ASN A 56 -4.70 -11.03 -3.03
N SER A 57 -4.88 -9.95 -3.79
CA SER A 57 -3.78 -9.31 -4.54
C SER A 57 -2.73 -8.72 -3.60
N LEU A 58 -3.15 -8.00 -2.55
CA LEU A 58 -2.26 -7.43 -1.54
C LEU A 58 -1.50 -8.52 -0.78
N ASN A 59 -2.15 -9.63 -0.43
CA ASN A 59 -1.50 -10.76 0.22
C ASN A 59 -0.41 -11.36 -0.69
N LYS A 60 -0.68 -11.56 -1.99
CA LYS A 60 0.33 -12.03 -2.95
C LYS A 60 1.53 -11.08 -3.03
N ILE A 61 1.29 -9.76 -3.07
CA ILE A 61 2.33 -8.74 -3.04
C ILE A 61 3.16 -8.85 -1.76
N ASP A 62 2.52 -8.91 -0.60
CA ASP A 62 3.19 -9.00 0.70
C ASP A 62 4.06 -10.26 0.82
N GLN A 63 3.56 -11.41 0.36
CA GLN A 63 4.35 -12.64 0.33
C GLN A 63 5.60 -12.52 -0.55
N THR A 64 5.52 -11.82 -1.67
CA THR A 64 6.71 -11.55 -2.50
C THR A 64 7.65 -10.57 -1.81
N LEU A 65 7.14 -9.48 -1.23
CA LEU A 65 7.96 -8.51 -0.50
C LEU A 65 8.72 -9.12 0.68
N LYS A 66 8.09 -10.07 1.39
CA LYS A 66 8.71 -10.81 2.51
C LYS A 66 9.94 -11.60 2.09
N LYS A 67 9.99 -12.11 0.86
CA LYS A 67 11.19 -12.77 0.30
C LYS A 67 12.36 -11.80 0.13
N HIS A 68 12.10 -10.50 0.12
CA HIS A 68 13.09 -9.43 0.00
C HIS A 68 13.28 -8.65 1.32
N ASN A 69 12.96 -9.25 2.48
CA ASN A 69 13.03 -8.61 3.80
C ASN A 69 12.22 -7.29 3.90
N SER A 70 11.13 -7.20 3.14
CA SER A 70 10.18 -6.10 3.18
C SER A 70 8.78 -6.63 3.52
N SER A 71 7.82 -5.74 3.72
CA SER A 71 6.41 -6.10 3.85
C SER A 71 5.52 -4.99 3.28
N LEU A 72 4.24 -5.29 3.10
CA LEU A 72 3.21 -4.33 2.74
C LEU A 72 2.48 -3.85 4.01
N LEU A 73 2.48 -2.54 4.23
CA LEU A 73 1.70 -1.93 5.30
C LEU A 73 0.26 -1.68 4.83
N CYS A 74 -0.68 -2.46 5.35
CA CYS A 74 -2.11 -2.26 5.10
C CYS A 74 -2.75 -1.47 6.25
N LEU A 75 -3.42 -0.37 5.92
CA LEU A 75 -4.13 0.48 6.87
C LEU A 75 -5.62 0.59 6.47
N ARG A 76 -6.48 0.97 7.41
CA ARG A 76 -7.90 1.27 7.16
C ARG A 76 -8.22 2.65 7.72
N GLY A 77 -8.95 3.45 6.95
CA GLY A 77 -9.34 4.81 7.33
C GLY A 77 -9.27 5.80 6.18
N LYS A 78 -9.61 7.06 6.46
CA LYS A 78 -9.50 8.15 5.47
C LYS A 78 -8.03 8.39 5.07
N PRO A 79 -7.65 8.28 3.77
CA PRO A 79 -6.26 8.39 3.34
C PRO A 79 -5.58 9.68 3.75
N ILE A 80 -6.28 10.82 3.70
CA ILE A 80 -5.74 12.13 4.08
C ILE A 80 -5.37 12.16 5.57
N LYS A 81 -6.22 11.58 6.42
CA LYS A 81 -6.00 11.51 7.87
C LYS A 81 -4.78 10.64 8.15
N ILE A 82 -4.76 9.42 7.62
CA ILE A 82 -3.65 8.46 7.76
C ILE A 82 -2.32 9.06 7.28
N GLY A 83 -2.33 9.70 6.11
CA GLY A 83 -1.15 10.36 5.55
C GLY A 83 -0.56 11.40 6.51
N LYS A 84 -1.42 12.28 7.05
CA LYS A 84 -0.99 13.38 7.93
C LYS A 84 -0.59 12.93 9.34
N THR A 85 -1.30 11.96 9.92
CA THR A 85 -1.13 11.60 11.33
C THR A 85 -0.20 10.41 11.54
N TYR A 86 -0.18 9.46 10.62
CA TYR A 86 0.54 8.20 10.78
C TYR A 86 1.79 8.17 9.91
N LEU A 87 1.61 8.27 8.59
CA LEU A 87 2.70 8.12 7.63
C LEU A 87 3.76 9.23 7.76
N LYS A 88 3.36 10.45 8.15
CA LYS A 88 4.31 11.55 8.42
C LYS A 88 5.30 11.25 9.56
N ASN A 89 4.95 10.36 10.48
CA ASN A 89 5.77 10.05 11.65
C ASN A 89 6.72 8.86 11.42
N PHE A 90 6.64 8.18 10.28
CA PHE A 90 7.61 7.15 9.92
C PHE A 90 8.97 7.79 9.61
N LYS A 91 10.04 7.23 10.18
CA LYS A 91 11.41 7.74 10.08
C LYS A 91 12.38 6.70 9.54
#